data_AF-A0A920IWA7-F1
#
_entry.id   AF-A0A920IWA7-F1
#
_cell.length_a   1.000
_cell.length_b   1.000
_cell.length_c   1.000
_cell.angle_alpha   90.00
_cell.angle_beta   90.00
_cell.angle_gamma   90.00
#
_symmetry.space_group_name_H-M   'P 1'
#
loop_
_entity.id
_entity.type
_entity.pdbx_description
1 polymer ?
#
loop_
_entity_poly.entity_id
_entity_poly.type
_entity_poly.pdbx_seq_one_letter_code
_entity_poly.pdbx_strand_id
1 'polypeptide(L)'
;MKIFKVLSLTLFFTSSVFAEAWEINNQADWKKNIQSSKGIIIEDGLVSPKEKTGHFKTKLKKFKTKKSLQSLTLNQSPVWQNWEEVPGVGPSNLGDAPVFLAKGPKDYWMFGRYKPLRAKKRTKLC
;
A
#
# COMPACT_ATOMS: atom_id res chain seq x y z
N MET A 1 37.80 48.41 -40.58
CA MET A 1 37.87 47.57 -39.36
C MET A 1 36.48 47.45 -38.76
N LYS A 2 35.88 46.26 -38.74
CA LYS A 2 34.60 46.00 -38.06
C LYS A 2 34.83 44.89 -37.04
N ILE A 3 34.71 45.23 -35.75
CA ILE A 3 34.92 44.32 -34.63
C ILE A 3 33.56 43.72 -34.28
N PHE A 4 33.35 42.44 -34.58
CA PHE A 4 32.16 41.71 -34.17
C PHE A 4 32.33 41.23 -32.72
N LYS A 5 31.49 41.74 -31.80
CA LYS A 5 31.38 41.22 -30.43
C LYS A 5 30.56 39.93 -30.46
N VAL A 6 31.21 38.80 -30.21
CA VAL A 6 30.52 37.52 -29.97
C VAL A 6 30.16 37.45 -28.50
N LEU A 7 28.88 37.59 -28.19
CA LEU A 7 28.32 37.38 -26.85
C LEU A 7 28.11 35.87 -26.67
N SER A 8 28.99 35.22 -25.90
CA SER A 8 28.88 33.78 -25.60
C SER A 8 27.91 33.57 -24.44
N LEU A 9 26.75 32.96 -24.73
CA LEU A 9 25.75 32.56 -23.74
C LEU A 9 26.02 31.11 -23.32
N THR A 10 26.59 30.93 -22.12
CA THR A 10 26.84 29.61 -21.53
C THR A 10 25.54 29.04 -20.95
N LEU A 11 24.97 28.06 -21.65
CA LEU A 11 23.83 27.27 -21.17
C LEU A 11 24.34 26.21 -20.17
N PHE A 12 24.08 26.39 -18.87
CA PHE A 12 24.32 25.35 -17.87
C PHE A 12 23.25 24.27 -18.01
N PHE A 13 23.60 23.16 -18.67
CA PHE A 13 22.81 21.92 -18.59
C PHE A 13 23.05 21.28 -17.22
N THR A 14 22.10 21.45 -16.29
CA THR A 14 22.03 20.65 -15.08
C THR A 14 21.55 19.25 -15.45
N SER A 15 22.49 18.32 -15.66
CA SER A 15 22.17 16.90 -15.80
C SER A 15 21.70 16.35 -14.46
N SER A 16 20.38 16.15 -14.31
CA SER A 16 19.81 15.36 -13.22
C SER A 16 20.35 13.93 -13.32
N VAL A 17 21.29 13.59 -12.44
CA VAL A 17 21.78 12.22 -12.29
C VAL A 17 20.69 11.44 -11.54
N PHE A 18 19.79 10.79 -12.27
CA PHE A 18 18.84 9.88 -11.67
C PHE A 18 19.62 8.68 -11.13
N ALA A 19 19.76 8.59 -9.80
CA ALA A 19 20.40 7.45 -9.18
C ALA A 19 19.57 6.20 -9.46
N GLU A 20 20.21 5.14 -9.95
CA GLU A 20 19.55 3.84 -10.18
C GLU A 20 19.01 3.31 -8.84
N ALA A 21 17.71 3.43 -8.62
CA ALA A 21 17.03 2.88 -7.45
C ALA A 21 16.90 1.36 -7.63
N TRP A 22 17.52 0.60 -6.75
CA TRP A 22 17.33 -0.85 -6.70
C TRP A 22 16.12 -1.16 -5.81
N GLU A 23 15.10 -1.77 -6.40
CA GLU A 23 13.84 -2.08 -5.76
C GLU A 23 13.59 -3.59 -5.75
N ILE A 24 12.95 -4.09 -4.67
CA ILE A 24 12.42 -5.45 -4.55
C ILE A 24 10.92 -5.30 -4.32
N ASN A 25 10.11 -5.47 -5.36
CA ASN A 25 8.67 -5.16 -5.30
C ASN A 25 7.74 -6.29 -5.75
N ASN A 26 8.27 -7.41 -6.23
CA ASN A 26 7.49 -8.57 -6.63
C ASN A 26 8.01 -9.87 -6.01
N GLN A 27 7.17 -10.90 -6.02
CA GLN A 27 7.46 -12.19 -5.38
C GLN A 27 8.72 -12.88 -5.94
N ALA A 28 9.00 -12.72 -7.24
CA ALA A 28 10.19 -13.30 -7.85
C ALA A 28 11.47 -12.64 -7.34
N ASP A 29 11.45 -11.31 -7.20
CA ASP A 29 12.57 -10.55 -6.65
C ASP A 29 12.79 -10.88 -5.18
N TRP A 30 11.73 -11.04 -4.38
CA TRP A 30 11.85 -11.52 -2.99
C TRP A 30 12.55 -12.89 -2.95
N LYS A 31 12.07 -13.86 -3.73
CA LYS A 31 12.68 -15.21 -3.79
C LYS A 31 14.15 -15.17 -4.18
N LYS A 32 14.52 -14.33 -5.14
CA LYS A 32 15.91 -14.21 -5.61
C LYS A 32 16.83 -13.59 -4.55
N ASN A 33 16.31 -12.62 -3.78
CA ASN A 33 17.10 -11.82 -2.86
C ASN A 33 17.07 -12.32 -1.41
N ILE A 34 16.23 -13.30 -1.05
CA ILE A 34 16.31 -13.94 0.27
C ILE A 34 17.68 -14.60 0.46
N GLN A 35 18.37 -14.23 1.54
CA GLN A 35 19.55 -14.95 2.05
C GLN A 35 19.16 -15.87 3.20
N SER A 36 18.37 -15.36 4.15
CA SER A 36 17.79 -16.16 5.23
C SER A 36 16.50 -15.52 5.73
N SER A 37 15.54 -16.35 6.11
CA SER A 37 14.27 -15.93 6.69
C SER A 37 13.94 -16.84 7.88
N LYS A 38 13.61 -16.26 9.03
CA LYS A 38 13.16 -16.98 10.23
C LYS A 38 12.01 -16.22 10.88
N GLY A 39 10.97 -16.94 11.30
CA GLY A 39 9.81 -16.35 11.99
C GLY A 39 8.91 -15.48 11.10
N ILE A 40 9.17 -15.40 9.79
CA ILE A 40 8.32 -14.73 8.79
C ILE A 40 8.09 -15.61 7.57
N ILE A 41 6.96 -15.41 6.91
CA ILE A 41 6.57 -16.01 5.64
C ILE A 41 6.52 -14.89 4.59
N ILE A 42 7.02 -15.16 3.38
CA ILE A 42 6.99 -14.21 2.26
C ILE A 42 6.27 -14.86 1.09
N GLU A 43 5.00 -14.52 0.90
CA GLU A 43 4.11 -15.09 -0.12
C GLU A 43 3.14 -14.04 -0.63
N ASP A 44 2.68 -14.20 -1.87
CA ASP A 44 1.74 -13.27 -2.52
C ASP A 44 2.17 -11.79 -2.49
N GLY A 45 3.49 -11.54 -2.51
CA GLY A 45 4.05 -10.19 -2.44
C GLY A 45 3.98 -9.55 -1.04
N LEU A 46 3.64 -10.31 -0.01
CA LEU A 46 3.47 -9.86 1.37
C LEU A 46 4.43 -10.58 2.31
N VAL A 47 4.81 -9.89 3.38
CA VAL A 47 5.58 -10.45 4.49
C VAL A 47 4.65 -10.58 5.69
N SER A 48 4.47 -11.81 6.19
CA SER A 48 3.60 -12.13 7.32
C SER A 48 4.40 -12.75 8.47
N PRO A 49 4.10 -12.41 9.73
CA PRO A 49 4.75 -13.06 10.87
C PRO A 49 4.26 -14.51 11.00
N LYS A 50 5.20 -15.43 11.23
CA LYS A 50 4.91 -16.82 11.62
C LYS A 50 5.09 -17.04 13.13
N GLU A 51 5.97 -16.26 13.73
CA GLU A 51 6.32 -16.32 15.16
C GLU A 51 6.20 -14.92 15.77
N LYS A 52 6.41 -14.81 17.10
CA LYS A 52 6.40 -13.51 17.80
C LYS A 52 7.48 -12.55 17.31
N THR A 53 8.57 -13.08 16.78
CA THR A 53 9.69 -12.30 16.25
C THR A 53 10.07 -12.80 14.86
N GLY A 54 10.48 -11.85 14.00
CA GLY A 54 10.87 -12.12 12.62
C GLY A 54 12.28 -11.64 12.34
N HIS A 55 13.09 -12.47 11.66
CA HIS A 55 14.42 -12.11 11.20
C HIS A 55 14.51 -12.31 9.69
N PHE A 56 14.87 -11.24 8.99
CA PHE A 56 15.05 -11.24 7.54
C PHE A 56 16.48 -10.80 7.18
N LYS A 57 17.11 -11.55 6.29
CA LYS A 57 18.39 -11.16 5.67
C LYS A 57 18.25 -11.25 4.15
N THR A 58 18.53 -10.14 3.48
CA THR A 58 18.54 -10.05 2.02
C THR A 58 19.97 -10.03 1.47
N LYS A 59 20.14 -10.60 0.30
CA LYS A 59 21.29 -10.36 -0.56
C LYS A 59 21.18 -8.92 -1.08
N LEU A 60 22.26 -8.16 -0.96
CA LEU A 60 22.35 -6.83 -1.57
C LEU A 60 22.88 -6.97 -3.01
N LYS A 61 22.38 -6.12 -3.92
CA LYS A 61 22.91 -6.02 -5.29
C LYS A 61 24.39 -5.63 -5.25
N LYS A 62 25.22 -6.36 -5.99
CA LYS A 62 26.62 -5.98 -6.21
C LYS A 62 26.68 -4.93 -7.33
N PHE A 63 27.38 -3.83 -7.09
CA PHE A 63 27.62 -2.79 -8.07
C PHE A 63 29.04 -2.91 -8.64
N LYS A 64 29.22 -2.56 -9.92
CA LYS A 64 30.54 -2.57 -10.58
C LYS A 64 31.50 -1.56 -9.95
N THR A 65 30.97 -0.46 -9.43
CA THR A 65 31.72 0.58 -8.72
C THR A 65 31.26 0.61 -7.27
N LYS A 66 32.15 1.01 -6.34
CA LYS A 66 31.80 1.16 -4.93
C LYS A 66 30.69 2.21 -4.80
N LYS A 67 29.56 1.81 -4.22
CA LYS A 67 28.44 2.71 -3.91
C LYS A 67 28.25 2.75 -2.40
N SER A 68 27.97 3.93 -1.87
CA SER A 68 27.48 4.08 -0.50
C SER A 68 25.96 4.00 -0.52
N LEU A 69 25.37 3.35 0.48
CA LEU A 69 23.93 3.37 0.69
C LEU A 69 23.54 4.79 1.10
N GLN A 70 22.60 5.41 0.39
CA GLN A 70 22.08 6.73 0.74
C GLN A 70 20.85 6.62 1.64
N SER A 71 19.93 5.73 1.31
CA SER A 71 18.73 5.45 2.10
C SER A 71 18.26 4.00 1.87
N LEU A 72 17.53 3.46 2.85
CA LEU A 72 16.80 2.20 2.76
C LEU A 72 15.37 2.48 3.20
N THR A 73 14.41 2.22 2.31
CA THR A 73 12.99 2.41 2.58
C THR A 73 12.32 1.06 2.76
N LEU A 74 11.60 0.90 3.87
CA LEU A 74 10.75 -0.25 4.13
C LEU A 74 9.30 0.25 4.13
N ASN A 75 8.50 -0.24 3.19
CA ASN A 75 7.09 0.12 3.10
C ASN A 75 6.27 -0.83 3.96
N GLN A 76 5.35 -0.27 4.74
CA GLN A 76 4.36 -1.05 5.47
C GLN A 76 3.38 -1.71 4.49
N SER A 77 2.95 -2.93 4.81
CA SER A 77 1.90 -3.62 4.05
C SER A 77 0.62 -2.78 3.97
N PRO A 78 -0.04 -2.72 2.80
CA PRO A 78 -1.36 -2.08 2.68
C PRO A 78 -2.47 -2.92 3.34
N VAL A 79 -2.21 -4.17 3.72
CA VAL A 79 -3.21 -5.10 4.24
C VAL A 79 -3.52 -4.80 5.71
N TRP A 80 -4.79 -4.54 5.98
CA TRP A 80 -5.32 -4.36 7.33
C TRP A 80 -5.73 -5.71 7.93
N GLN A 81 -4.80 -6.38 8.62
CA GLN A 81 -5.01 -7.74 9.16
C GLN A 81 -5.94 -7.81 10.39
N ASN A 82 -6.32 -6.69 10.99
CA ASN A 82 -7.10 -6.65 12.23
C ASN A 82 -8.60 -6.35 12.02
N TRP A 83 -9.09 -6.47 10.79
CA TRP A 83 -10.49 -6.20 10.46
C TRP A 83 -11.18 -7.49 10.01
N GLU A 84 -12.22 -7.86 10.75
CA GLU A 84 -13.17 -8.88 10.34
C GLU A 84 -14.42 -8.18 9.80
N GLU A 85 -14.78 -8.46 8.54
CA GLU A 85 -16.03 -7.95 7.99
C GLU A 85 -17.20 -8.63 8.71
N VAL A 86 -18.09 -7.82 9.27
CA VAL A 86 -19.38 -8.28 9.78
C VAL A 86 -20.43 -7.95 8.73
N PRO A 87 -21.00 -8.95 8.03
CA PRO A 87 -22.04 -8.68 7.04
C PRO A 87 -23.32 -8.21 7.73
N GLY A 88 -24.01 -7.24 7.14
CA GLY A 88 -25.36 -6.87 7.57
C GLY A 88 -25.46 -6.21 8.95
N VAL A 89 -24.44 -5.44 9.37
CA VAL A 89 -24.43 -4.68 10.64
C VAL A 89 -25.64 -3.75 10.78
N GLY A 90 -26.29 -3.38 9.68
CA GLY A 90 -27.44 -2.48 9.67
C GLY A 90 -28.71 -3.08 9.11
N PRO A 91 -29.87 -2.63 9.62
CA PRO A 91 -31.13 -3.03 9.04
C PRO A 91 -31.29 -2.37 7.66
N SER A 92 -32.00 -3.03 6.75
CA SER A 92 -32.15 -2.60 5.35
C SER A 92 -32.90 -1.26 5.16
N ASN A 93 -33.57 -0.79 6.20
CA ASN A 93 -34.25 0.49 6.27
C ASN A 93 -33.38 1.63 6.85
N LEU A 94 -32.12 1.36 7.20
CA LEU A 94 -31.20 2.39 7.65
C LEU A 94 -30.69 3.17 6.43
N GLY A 95 -30.77 4.49 6.47
CA GLY A 95 -30.08 5.29 5.48
C GLY A 95 -29.72 6.68 5.97
N ASP A 96 -28.96 7.37 5.13
CA ASP A 96 -28.42 8.72 5.35
C ASP A 96 -27.52 8.79 6.61
N ALA A 97 -26.23 9.13 6.40
CA ALA A 97 -25.23 9.39 7.44
C ALA A 97 -25.30 8.45 8.67
N PRO A 98 -25.15 7.13 8.49
CA PRO A 98 -25.22 6.20 9.61
C PRO A 98 -24.07 6.46 10.60
N VAL A 99 -24.38 6.53 11.89
CA VAL A 99 -23.42 6.65 12.98
C VAL A 99 -23.35 5.30 13.70
N PHE A 100 -22.16 4.73 13.77
CA PHE A 100 -21.89 3.45 14.42
C PHE A 100 -21.24 3.67 15.79
N LEU A 101 -21.84 3.11 16.84
CA LEU A 101 -21.34 3.17 18.21
C LEU A 101 -21.10 1.74 18.72
N ALA A 102 -19.85 1.32 18.77
CA ALA A 102 -19.47 0.04 19.38
C ALA A 102 -19.29 0.17 20.90
N LYS A 103 -19.94 -0.70 21.66
CA LYS A 103 -19.67 -0.90 23.10
C LYS A 103 -18.83 -2.14 23.37
N GLY A 104 -18.93 -3.15 22.51
CA GLY A 104 -18.15 -4.39 22.61
C GLY A 104 -18.48 -5.38 21.48
N PRO A 105 -17.93 -6.59 21.52
CA PRO A 105 -18.20 -7.62 20.53
C PRO A 105 -19.70 -7.93 20.44
N LYS A 106 -20.29 -7.74 19.25
CA LYS A 106 -21.74 -7.89 19.01
C LYS A 106 -22.65 -6.99 19.85
N ASP A 107 -22.09 -6.01 20.57
CA ASP A 107 -22.83 -5.00 21.33
C ASP A 107 -22.53 -3.63 20.74
N TYR A 108 -23.39 -3.20 19.83
CA TYR A 108 -23.25 -1.94 19.12
C TYR A 108 -24.63 -1.32 18.88
N TRP A 109 -24.62 -0.02 18.69
CA TRP A 109 -25.76 0.76 18.24
C TRP A 109 -25.46 1.33 16.87
N MET A 110 -26.48 1.37 16.02
CA MET A 110 -26.37 2.08 14.76
C MET A 110 -27.53 3.04 14.61
N PHE A 111 -27.18 4.31 14.43
CA PHE A 111 -28.12 5.41 14.30
C PHE A 111 -28.13 5.87 12.86
N GLY A 112 -29.28 6.28 12.37
CA GLY A 112 -29.43 6.83 11.03
C GLY A 112 -30.89 7.11 10.76
N ARG A 113 -31.16 7.70 9.60
CA ARG A 113 -32.53 8.01 9.22
C ARG A 113 -33.28 6.72 8.89
N TYR A 114 -34.50 6.61 9.41
CA TYR A 114 -35.42 5.58 8.99
C TYR A 114 -35.89 5.84 7.55
N LYS A 115 -35.67 4.87 6.66
CA LYS A 115 -36.22 4.85 5.31
C LYS A 115 -37.37 3.85 5.23
N PRO A 116 -38.57 4.26 4.79
CA PRO A 116 -39.67 3.32 4.59
C PRO A 116 -39.23 2.19 3.67
N LEU A 117 -39.45 0.94 4.09
CA LEU A 117 -39.18 -0.22 3.23
C LEU A 117 -40.10 -0.11 2.00
N ARG A 118 -39.52 -0.04 0.80
CA ARG A 118 -40.31 -0.05 -0.43
C ARG A 118 -40.98 -1.42 -0.55
N ALA A 119 -42.30 -1.43 -0.62
CA ALA A 119 -43.05 -2.64 -0.91
C ALA A 119 -42.52 -3.28 -2.20
N LYS A 120 -42.20 -4.57 -2.15
CA LYS A 120 -41.80 -5.35 -3.33
C LYS A 120 -42.96 -5.26 -4.33
N LYS A 121 -42.78 -4.58 -5.48
CA LYS A 121 -43.78 -4.60 -6.54
C LYS A 121 -44.01 -6.07 -6.89
N ARG A 122 -45.21 -6.59 -6.60
CA ARG A 122 -45.66 -7.88 -7.12
C ARG A 122 -45.69 -7.72 -8.64
N THR A 123 -44.71 -8.30 -9.33
CA THR A 123 -44.81 -8.56 -10.75
C THR A 123 -46.00 -9.49 -10.91
N LYS A 124 -47.14 -8.98 -11.40
CA LYS A 124 -48.20 -9.85 -11.91
C LYS A 124 -47.58 -10.57 -13.11
N LEU A 125 -47.31 -11.87 -12.98
CA LEU A 125 -47.21 -12.73 -14.15
C LEU A 125 -48.62 -12.75 -14.76
N CYS A 126 -48.76 -12.06 -15.89
CA CYS A 126 -49.81 -12.31 -16.86
C CYS A 126 -49.21 -13.20 -17.94
#